data_AF-A0A9D5BD34-F1
#
_entry.id   AF-A0A9D5BD34-F1
#
_cell.length_a   1.000
_cell.length_b   1.000
_cell.length_c   1.000
_cell.angle_alpha   90.00
_cell.angle_beta   90.00
_cell.angle_gamma   90.00
#
_symmetry.space_group_name_H-M   'P 1'
#
loop_
_entity.id
_entity.type
_entity.pdbx_description
1 polymer ?
#
loop_
_entity_poly.entity_id
_entity_poly.type
_entity_poly.pdbx_seq_one_letter_code
_entity_poly.pdbx_strand_id
1 'polypeptide(L)'
;MSIALAMEKFPEKIAVGIFIAAFIPDTNHKPSYVLQEYIERYPPSGWLDSEILFDGTKMVILPGINFLATKFFQLSSIEDLELVKLLKRTGSFFIEDLSEAKNFSKKGYESVRRAYIVTNEDLAVPVEFQQWMIQNGGIDVVNVVNGADHMAMFSKPQELCVCLLDIVDKYA
;
A
#
# COMPACT_ATOMS: atom_id res chain seq x y z
N MET A 1 -3.42 -4.53 2.84
CA MET A 1 -4.34 -5.69 2.76
C MET A 1 -5.74 -5.45 3.32
N SER A 2 -5.97 -4.47 4.19
CA SER A 2 -7.28 -4.25 4.84
C SER A 2 -8.45 -4.05 3.86
N ILE A 3 -8.27 -3.25 2.81
CA ILE A 3 -9.33 -3.00 1.81
C ILE A 3 -9.68 -4.27 1.02
N ALA A 4 -8.68 -5.06 0.61
CA ALA A 4 -8.89 -6.34 -0.07
C ALA A 4 -9.68 -7.33 0.79
N LEU A 5 -9.41 -7.37 2.10
CA LEU A 5 -10.17 -8.18 3.04
C LEU A 5 -11.62 -7.69 3.21
N ALA A 6 -11.83 -6.37 3.22
CA ALA A 6 -13.18 -5.79 3.26
C ALA A 6 -13.97 -6.15 1.98
N MET A 7 -13.33 -6.08 0.81
CA MET A 7 -13.90 -6.49 -0.48
C MET A 7 -14.23 -7.98 -0.53
N GLU A 8 -13.42 -8.84 0.08
CA GLU A 8 -13.72 -10.28 0.18
C GLU A 8 -14.95 -10.55 1.07
N LYS A 9 -15.09 -9.81 2.18
CA LYS A 9 -16.14 -10.06 3.17
C LYS A 9 -17.48 -9.38 2.86
N PHE A 10 -17.43 -8.20 2.23
CA PHE A 10 -18.59 -7.35 1.99
C PHE A 10 -18.59 -6.78 0.56
N PRO A 11 -18.43 -7.63 -0.47
CA PRO A 11 -18.32 -7.15 -1.86
C PRO A 11 -19.51 -6.32 -2.30
N GLU A 12 -20.72 -6.61 -1.78
CA GLU A 12 -21.96 -5.93 -2.11
C GLU A 12 -22.07 -4.51 -1.53
N LYS A 13 -21.19 -4.14 -0.59
CA LYS A 13 -21.20 -2.83 0.09
C LYS A 13 -20.13 -1.88 -0.44
N ILE A 14 -19.32 -2.33 -1.40
CA ILE A 14 -18.15 -1.58 -1.87
C ILE A 14 -18.30 -1.35 -3.36
N ALA A 15 -18.54 -0.09 -3.75
CA ALA A 15 -18.66 0.28 -5.16
C ALA A 15 -17.31 0.15 -5.90
N VAL A 16 -16.22 0.58 -5.24
CA VAL A 16 -14.85 0.51 -5.75
C VAL A 16 -13.84 0.41 -4.60
N GLY A 17 -12.85 -0.45 -4.74
CA GLY A 17 -11.65 -0.47 -3.89
C GLY A 17 -10.51 0.31 -4.55
N ILE A 18 -10.05 1.38 -3.91
CA ILE A 18 -8.98 2.23 -4.42
C ILE A 18 -7.68 1.96 -3.64
N PHE A 19 -6.61 1.59 -4.35
CA PHE A 19 -5.29 1.32 -3.80
C PHE A 19 -4.35 2.47 -4.16
N ILE A 20 -3.85 3.21 -3.16
CA ILE A 20 -2.96 4.36 -3.38
C ILE A 20 -1.56 3.97 -2.94
N ALA A 21 -0.62 3.84 -3.88
CA ALA A 21 0.75 3.39 -3.60
C ALA A 21 0.84 2.12 -2.73
N ALA A 22 -0.21 1.30 -2.77
CA ALA A 22 -0.46 0.25 -1.78
C ALA A 22 -0.12 -1.13 -2.34
N PHE A 23 0.14 -2.07 -1.42
CA PHE A 23 0.19 -3.49 -1.76
C PHE A 23 -1.20 -3.98 -2.17
N ILE A 24 -1.30 -4.54 -3.38
CA ILE A 24 -2.52 -5.12 -3.93
C ILE A 24 -2.33 -6.63 -4.11
N PRO A 25 -3.19 -7.47 -3.53
CA PRO A 25 -3.11 -8.92 -3.71
C PRO A 25 -3.83 -9.37 -4.99
N ASP A 26 -3.56 -10.61 -5.40
CA ASP A 26 -4.31 -11.33 -6.44
C ASP A 26 -5.14 -12.49 -5.83
N THR A 27 -5.80 -13.28 -6.67
CA THR A 27 -6.58 -14.46 -6.25
C THR A 27 -5.90 -15.81 -6.52
N ASN A 28 -4.77 -15.81 -7.23
CA ASN A 28 -4.03 -17.00 -7.59
C ASN A 28 -3.08 -17.45 -6.46
N HIS A 29 -2.57 -16.49 -5.69
CA HIS A 29 -1.58 -16.70 -4.65
C HIS A 29 -2.14 -16.42 -3.25
N LYS A 30 -1.34 -16.77 -2.23
CA LYS A 30 -1.63 -16.42 -0.84
C LYS A 30 -1.62 -14.89 -0.67
N PRO A 31 -2.44 -14.33 0.24
CA PRO A 31 -2.41 -12.89 0.54
C PRO A 31 -1.03 -12.33 0.91
N SER A 32 -0.12 -13.17 1.45
CA SER A 32 1.26 -12.80 1.77
C SER A 32 2.16 -12.60 0.55
N TYR A 33 1.80 -13.15 -0.62
CA TYR A 33 2.70 -13.30 -1.76
C TYR A 33 3.34 -11.98 -2.18
N VAL A 34 2.54 -10.92 -2.33
CA VAL A 34 3.06 -9.61 -2.76
C VAL A 34 3.95 -8.95 -1.72
N LEU A 35 3.76 -9.24 -0.44
CA LEU A 35 4.62 -8.74 0.64
C LEU A 35 5.94 -9.51 0.68
N GLN A 36 5.91 -10.82 0.42
CA GLN A 36 7.11 -11.65 0.32
C GLN A 36 7.96 -11.21 -0.87
N GLU A 37 7.36 -11.03 -2.05
CA GLU A 37 8.03 -10.48 -3.24
C GLU A 37 8.63 -9.10 -2.99
N TYR A 38 7.92 -8.23 -2.24
CA TYR A 38 8.46 -6.94 -1.85
C TYR A 38 9.70 -7.08 -0.96
N ILE A 39 9.64 -7.89 0.09
CA ILE A 39 10.77 -8.08 1.03
C ILE A 39 11.96 -8.74 0.34
N GLU A 40 11.73 -9.68 -0.58
CA GLU A 40 12.80 -10.31 -1.36
C GLU A 40 13.54 -9.30 -2.25
N ARG A 41 12.82 -8.36 -2.87
CA ARG A 41 13.40 -7.31 -3.73
C ARG A 41 13.97 -6.14 -2.94
N TYR A 42 13.36 -5.80 -1.82
CA TYR A 42 13.67 -4.63 -0.98
C TYR A 42 13.85 -5.07 0.48
N PRO A 43 14.97 -5.75 0.79
CA PRO A 43 15.18 -6.39 2.08
C PRO A 43 15.27 -5.37 3.22
N PRO A 44 15.05 -5.81 4.48
CA PRO A 44 15.03 -4.91 5.62
C PRO A 44 16.33 -4.15 5.89
N SER A 45 17.45 -4.58 5.32
CA SER A 45 18.71 -3.81 5.32
C SER A 45 18.55 -2.42 4.67
N GLY A 46 17.55 -2.24 3.81
CA GLY A 46 17.17 -0.95 3.22
C GLY A 46 16.26 -0.08 4.10
N TRP A 47 15.83 -0.56 5.28
CA TRP A 47 14.89 0.14 6.15
C TRP A 47 15.55 1.08 7.17
N LEU A 48 16.84 1.40 6.95
CA LEU A 48 17.64 2.36 7.71
C LEU A 48 17.59 2.17 9.23
N ASP A 49 17.12 3.17 9.96
CA ASP A 49 17.03 3.22 11.43
C ASP A 49 15.74 2.58 11.99
N SER A 50 15.00 1.83 11.17
CA SER A 50 13.81 1.13 11.64
C SER A 50 14.16 -0.04 12.55
N GLU A 51 13.46 -0.13 13.68
CA GLU A 51 13.63 -1.24 14.62
C GLU A 51 12.75 -2.41 14.19
N ILE A 52 13.35 -3.60 14.08
CA ILE A 52 12.66 -4.84 13.76
C ILE A 52 12.78 -5.75 14.96
N LEU A 53 11.63 -6.15 15.49
CA LEU A 53 11.48 -7.03 16.63
C LEU A 53 10.67 -8.25 16.22
N PHE A 54 10.84 -9.35 16.94
CA PHE A 54 10.05 -10.55 16.76
C PHE A 54 9.26 -10.84 18.04
N ASP A 55 7.93 -10.83 17.93
CA ASP A 55 7.03 -11.29 18.98
C ASP A 55 6.59 -12.73 18.66
N GLY A 56 7.34 -13.69 19.22
CA GLY A 56 7.27 -15.09 18.79
C GLY A 56 7.74 -15.23 17.35
N THR A 57 6.84 -15.66 16.45
CA THR A 57 7.13 -15.74 15.00
C THR A 57 6.78 -14.46 14.26
N LYS A 58 6.08 -13.51 14.88
CA LYS A 58 5.55 -12.33 14.20
C LYS A 58 6.61 -11.25 14.10
N MET A 59 6.92 -10.82 12.88
CA MET A 59 7.76 -9.66 12.64
C MET A 59 6.99 -8.36 12.96
N VAL A 60 7.61 -7.53 13.78
CA VAL A 60 7.05 -6.27 14.28
C VAL A 60 8.05 -5.16 13.97
N ILE A 61 7.57 -4.04 13.41
CA ILE A 61 8.41 -2.95 12.90
C ILE A 61 8.00 -1.64 13.57
N LEU A 62 8.96 -0.92 14.12
CA LEU A 62 8.82 0.48 14.46
C LEU A 62 9.61 1.30 13.43
N PRO A 63 8.94 2.02 12.51
CA PRO A 63 9.63 2.79 11.48
C PRO A 63 10.56 3.83 12.08
N GLY A 64 11.79 3.88 11.61
CA GLY A 64 12.78 4.88 11.99
C GLY A 64 12.46 6.24 11.37
N ILE A 65 12.94 7.33 11.98
CA ILE A 65 12.68 8.68 11.45
C ILE A 65 13.50 8.94 10.20
N ASN A 66 14.74 8.45 10.12
CA ASN A 66 15.54 8.59 8.90
C ASN A 66 14.92 7.78 7.76
N PHE A 67 14.38 6.59 8.04
CA PHE A 67 13.64 5.79 7.08
C PHE A 67 12.41 6.53 6.55
N LEU A 68 11.56 7.04 7.45
CA LEU A 68 10.36 7.79 7.06
C LEU A 68 10.73 9.05 6.25
N ALA A 69 11.71 9.84 6.71
CA ALA A 69 12.15 11.05 6.02
C ALA A 69 12.70 10.77 4.62
N THR A 70 13.45 9.68 4.45
CA THR A 70 14.15 9.37 3.19
C THR A 70 13.26 8.64 2.18
N LYS A 71 12.27 7.87 2.65
CA LYS A 71 11.52 6.95 1.79
C LYS A 71 10.02 7.25 1.69
N PHE A 72 9.43 7.87 2.71
CA PHE A 72 7.99 8.11 2.79
C PHE A 72 7.65 9.59 2.60
N PHE A 73 8.39 10.47 3.26
CA PHE A 73 8.10 11.91 3.38
C PHE A 73 9.12 12.79 2.64
N GLN A 74 9.88 12.24 1.70
CA GLN A 74 10.98 12.96 1.04
C GLN A 74 10.52 14.16 0.18
N LEU A 75 9.23 14.23 -0.17
CA LEU A 75 8.62 15.37 -0.86
C LEU A 75 7.51 16.05 -0.04
N SER A 76 7.31 15.60 1.20
CA SER A 76 6.33 16.17 2.14
C SER A 76 6.95 17.30 2.96
N SER A 77 6.11 18.08 3.64
CA SER A 77 6.60 19.17 4.49
C SER A 77 7.33 18.65 5.73
N ILE A 78 8.18 19.49 6.33
CA ILE A 78 8.87 19.13 7.58
C ILE A 78 7.86 19.02 8.74
N GLU A 79 6.78 19.80 8.69
CA GLU A 79 5.69 19.76 9.66
C GLU A 79 4.98 18.41 9.65
N ASP A 80 4.75 17.81 8.47
CA ASP A 80 4.19 16.46 8.34
C ASP A 80 5.14 15.38 8.88
N LEU A 81 6.45 15.56 8.68
CA LEU A 81 7.46 14.66 9.23
C LEU A 81 7.52 14.74 10.77
N GLU A 82 7.46 15.94 11.34
CA GLU A 82 7.40 16.10 12.80
C GLU A 82 6.06 15.57 13.37
N LEU A 83 4.96 15.71 12.64
CA LEU A 83 3.69 15.11 13.01
C LEU A 83 3.78 13.58 13.07
N VAL A 84 4.32 12.92 12.04
CA VAL A 84 4.45 11.45 12.06
C VAL A 84 5.40 10.97 13.14
N LYS A 85 6.45 11.74 13.48
CA LYS A 85 7.36 11.41 14.58
C LYS A 85 6.66 11.33 15.93
N LEU A 86 5.64 12.16 16.16
CA LEU A 86 4.82 12.15 17.38
C LEU A 86 3.77 11.03 17.39
N LEU A 87 3.32 10.59 16.20
CA LEU A 87 2.19 9.68 16.05
C LEU A 87 2.57 8.24 15.67
N LYS A 88 3.78 8.02 15.16
CA LYS A 88 4.20 6.70 14.68
C LYS A 88 4.15 5.68 15.80
N ARG A 89 3.70 4.48 15.46
CA ARG A 89 3.60 3.34 16.36
C ARG A 89 4.15 2.12 15.66
N THR A 90 4.44 1.13 16.46
CA THR A 90 4.83 -0.18 16.00
C THR A 90 3.70 -0.83 15.18
N GLY A 91 4.05 -1.44 14.06
CA GLY A 91 3.13 -2.16 13.17
C GLY A 91 3.70 -3.51 12.72
N SER A 92 2.96 -4.22 11.88
CA SER A 92 3.40 -5.47 11.26
C SER A 92 2.80 -5.60 9.86
N PHE A 93 3.51 -6.30 8.98
CA PHE A 93 2.96 -6.75 7.70
C PHE A 93 2.06 -7.99 7.83
N PHE A 94 2.07 -8.66 8.99
CA PHE A 94 1.30 -9.87 9.28
C PHE A 94 1.54 -11.00 8.27
N ILE A 95 2.76 -11.13 7.75
CA ILE A 95 3.10 -12.11 6.70
C ILE A 95 2.80 -13.53 7.15
N GLU A 96 3.05 -13.82 8.42
CA GLU A 96 2.84 -15.13 9.04
C GLU A 96 1.35 -15.50 9.11
N ASP A 97 0.49 -14.52 9.40
CA ASP A 97 -0.96 -14.73 9.42
C ASP A 97 -1.51 -14.80 7.98
N LEU A 98 -0.94 -14.01 7.06
CA LEU A 98 -1.38 -13.92 5.66
C LEU A 98 -0.93 -15.12 4.81
N SER A 99 0.15 -15.82 5.17
CA SER A 99 0.60 -17.03 4.46
C SER A 99 -0.35 -18.21 4.70
N GLU A 100 -0.93 -18.29 5.89
CA GLU A 100 -1.90 -19.33 6.28
C GLU A 100 -3.34 -18.95 5.92
N ALA A 101 -3.59 -17.69 5.57
CA ALA A 101 -4.91 -17.23 5.16
C ALA A 101 -5.40 -17.94 3.88
N LYS A 102 -6.73 -18.01 3.73
CA LYS A 102 -7.34 -18.42 2.47
C LYS A 102 -7.06 -17.36 1.41
N ASN A 103 -6.89 -17.79 0.17
CA ASN A 103 -6.76 -16.87 -0.95
C ASN A 103 -8.03 -16.01 -1.05
N PHE A 104 -7.84 -14.80 -1.56
CA PHE A 104 -8.96 -14.00 -2.02
C PHE A 104 -9.68 -14.71 -3.17
N SER A 105 -10.97 -14.45 -3.33
CA SER A 105 -11.80 -15.16 -4.29
C SER A 105 -12.30 -14.26 -5.41
N LYS A 106 -12.60 -14.88 -6.56
CA LYS A 106 -13.20 -14.17 -7.69
C LYS A 106 -14.61 -13.63 -7.39
N LYS A 107 -15.33 -14.32 -6.50
CA LYS A 107 -16.71 -13.98 -6.10
C LYS A 107 -16.76 -12.93 -4.99
N GLY A 108 -15.69 -12.78 -4.22
CA GLY A 108 -15.52 -11.75 -3.19
C GLY A 108 -14.67 -10.61 -3.73
N TYR A 109 -13.38 -10.64 -3.41
CA TYR A 109 -12.42 -9.59 -3.72
C TYR A 109 -12.44 -9.10 -5.18
N GLU A 110 -12.35 -9.99 -6.18
CA GLU A 110 -12.32 -9.53 -7.59
C GLU A 110 -13.69 -9.14 -8.14
N SER A 111 -14.78 -9.48 -7.45
CA SER A 111 -16.12 -9.05 -7.87
C SER A 111 -16.31 -7.54 -7.67
N VAL A 112 -15.53 -6.93 -6.77
CA VAL A 112 -15.52 -5.49 -6.53
C VAL A 112 -14.63 -4.82 -7.56
N ARG A 113 -15.10 -3.67 -8.10
CA ARG A 113 -14.30 -2.85 -9.01
C ARG A 113 -13.06 -2.33 -8.30
N ARG A 114 -11.92 -2.33 -8.98
CA ARG A 114 -10.63 -1.95 -8.38
C ARG A 114 -9.98 -0.85 -9.20
N ALA A 115 -9.43 0.13 -8.51
CA ALA A 115 -8.61 1.17 -9.09
C ALA A 115 -7.29 1.31 -8.33
N TYR A 116 -6.26 1.75 -9.02
CA TYR A 116 -4.95 2.02 -8.45
C TYR A 116 -4.55 3.47 -8.71
N ILE A 117 -3.97 4.12 -7.71
CA ILE A 117 -3.37 5.44 -7.82
C ILE A 117 -1.86 5.28 -7.58
N VAL A 118 -1.09 5.49 -8.64
CA VAL A 118 0.37 5.42 -8.62
C VAL A 118 0.96 6.73 -8.12
N THR A 119 1.96 6.64 -7.27
CA THR A 119 2.82 7.75 -6.84
C THR A 119 4.18 7.59 -7.50
N ASN A 120 4.52 8.47 -8.43
CA ASN A 120 5.65 8.24 -9.33
C ASN A 120 7.03 8.56 -8.70
N GLU A 121 7.09 9.30 -7.59
CA GLU A 121 8.33 9.60 -6.84
C GLU A 121 8.42 8.79 -5.54
N ASP A 122 7.66 7.71 -5.42
CA ASP A 122 7.64 6.84 -4.23
C ASP A 122 8.93 6.02 -4.12
N LEU A 123 9.59 6.15 -2.96
CA LEU A 123 10.83 5.44 -2.65
C LEU A 123 10.62 4.31 -1.63
N ALA A 124 9.44 4.22 -1.01
CA ALA A 124 9.04 3.16 -0.09
C ALA A 124 8.47 1.96 -0.87
N VAL A 125 7.58 2.22 -1.82
CA VAL A 125 7.05 1.22 -2.77
C VAL A 125 7.38 1.71 -4.17
N PRO A 126 8.57 1.37 -4.71
CA PRO A 126 9.03 1.92 -5.98
C PRO A 126 8.04 1.71 -7.13
N VAL A 127 8.01 2.66 -8.06
CA VAL A 127 7.04 2.68 -9.17
C VAL A 127 7.05 1.40 -10.00
N GLU A 128 8.21 0.77 -10.16
CA GLU A 128 8.35 -0.50 -10.87
C GLU A 128 7.63 -1.63 -10.14
N PHE A 129 7.65 -1.62 -8.81
CA PHE A 129 6.92 -2.59 -8.00
C PHE A 129 5.42 -2.30 -8.00
N GLN A 130 5.00 -1.04 -7.96
CA GLN A 130 3.59 -0.65 -8.14
C GLN A 130 3.06 -1.14 -9.49
N GLN A 131 3.82 -0.94 -10.57
CA GLN A 131 3.45 -1.39 -11.93
C GLN A 131 3.39 -2.92 -12.03
N TRP A 132 4.36 -3.63 -11.46
CA TRP A 132 4.36 -5.10 -11.41
C TRP A 132 3.10 -5.62 -10.71
N MET A 133 2.74 -5.01 -9.58
CA MET A 133 1.53 -5.33 -8.82
C MET A 133 0.25 -5.05 -9.61
N ILE A 134 0.16 -3.91 -10.30
CA ILE A 134 -0.98 -3.53 -11.16
C ILE A 134 -1.19 -4.57 -12.26
N GLN A 135 -0.12 -4.98 -12.94
CA GLN A 135 -0.15 -5.96 -14.02
C GLN A 135 -0.59 -7.33 -13.49
N ASN A 136 -0.01 -7.80 -12.40
CA ASN A 136 -0.35 -9.09 -11.81
C ASN A 136 -1.77 -9.13 -11.23
N GLY A 137 -2.21 -8.02 -10.63
CA GLY A 137 -3.56 -7.89 -10.04
C GLY A 137 -4.68 -7.69 -11.07
N GLY A 138 -4.33 -7.43 -12.34
CA GLY A 138 -5.28 -7.17 -13.41
C GLY A 138 -6.11 -5.91 -13.17
N ILE A 139 -5.46 -4.78 -12.88
CA ILE A 139 -6.15 -3.52 -12.58
C ILE A 139 -6.19 -2.61 -13.80
N ASP A 140 -7.40 -2.35 -14.29
CA ASP A 140 -7.61 -1.57 -15.52
C ASP A 140 -7.71 -0.06 -15.27
N VAL A 141 -8.20 0.36 -14.09
CA VAL A 141 -8.35 1.78 -13.76
C VAL A 141 -7.13 2.23 -12.95
N VAL A 142 -6.24 2.93 -13.63
CA VAL A 142 -4.99 3.44 -13.05
C VAL A 142 -4.88 4.94 -13.28
N ASN A 143 -4.72 5.69 -12.20
CA ASN A 143 -4.38 7.11 -12.21
C ASN A 143 -2.96 7.30 -11.64
N VAL A 144 -2.34 8.45 -11.92
CA VAL A 144 -0.99 8.77 -11.43
C VAL A 144 -1.01 10.15 -10.77
N VAL A 145 -0.48 10.25 -9.55
CA VAL A 145 -0.21 11.53 -8.90
C VAL A 145 1.26 11.88 -9.12
N ASN A 146 1.50 12.81 -10.04
CA ASN A 146 2.86 13.21 -10.41
C ASN A 146 3.52 14.06 -9.32
N GLY A 147 4.77 13.76 -9.00
CA GLY A 147 5.56 14.46 -7.98
C GLY A 147 5.13 14.13 -6.55
N ALA A 148 4.38 13.05 -6.33
CA ALA A 148 4.03 12.57 -4.99
C ALA A 148 5.04 11.54 -4.50
N ASP A 149 5.46 11.69 -3.25
CA ASP A 149 6.13 10.63 -2.49
C ASP A 149 5.12 9.53 -2.09
N HIS A 150 5.54 8.61 -1.22
CA HIS A 150 4.63 7.56 -0.70
C HIS A 150 3.40 8.16 -0.01
N MET A 151 3.59 9.32 0.62
CA MET A 151 2.60 10.02 1.42
C MET A 151 1.84 11.04 0.57
N ALA A 152 1.25 10.59 -0.54
CA ALA A 152 0.56 11.45 -1.51
C ALA A 152 -0.53 12.36 -0.90
N MET A 153 -1.17 11.92 0.20
CA MET A 153 -2.15 12.75 0.91
C MET A 153 -1.54 13.95 1.65
N PHE A 154 -0.21 13.97 1.83
CA PHE A 154 0.54 15.07 2.44
C PHE A 154 1.31 15.85 1.37
N SER A 155 2.05 15.17 0.49
CA SER A 155 2.85 15.84 -0.55
C SER A 155 2.03 16.44 -1.69
N LYS A 156 0.91 15.79 -2.07
CA LYS A 156 0.06 16.16 -3.22
C LYS A 156 -1.45 15.98 -2.95
N PRO A 157 -2.01 16.59 -1.88
CA PRO A 157 -3.37 16.35 -1.46
C PRO A 157 -4.43 16.76 -2.49
N GLN A 158 -4.23 17.87 -3.22
CA GLN A 158 -5.19 18.33 -4.21
C GLN A 158 -5.21 17.42 -5.44
N GLU A 159 -4.05 17.03 -5.95
CA GLU A 159 -3.93 16.13 -7.10
C GLU A 159 -4.45 14.73 -6.77
N LEU A 160 -4.21 14.24 -5.55
CA LEU A 160 -4.81 13.01 -5.05
C LEU A 160 -6.35 13.13 -4.98
N CYS A 161 -6.87 14.25 -4.49
CA CYS A 161 -8.31 14.51 -4.44
C CYS A 161 -8.95 14.47 -5.83
N VAL A 162 -8.33 15.11 -6.82
CA VAL A 162 -8.79 15.05 -8.23
C VAL A 162 -8.80 13.61 -8.73
N CYS A 163 -7.74 12.83 -8.49
CA CYS A 163 -7.69 11.44 -8.91
C CYS A 163 -8.80 10.59 -8.27
N LEU A 164 -9.13 10.84 -6.99
CA LEU A 164 -10.21 10.15 -6.30
C LEU A 164 -11.57 10.49 -6.91
N LEU A 165 -11.83 11.77 -7.19
CA LEU A 165 -13.06 12.22 -7.84
C LEU A 165 -13.20 11.61 -9.24
N ASP A 166 -12.14 11.63 -10.05
CA ASP A 166 -12.13 11.04 -11.39
C ASP A 166 -12.45 9.53 -11.38
N ILE A 167 -12.01 8.80 -10.35
CA ILE A 167 -12.33 7.38 -10.19
C ILE A 167 -13.78 7.21 -9.76
N VAL A 168 -14.26 8.00 -8.82
CA VAL A 168 -15.64 7.92 -8.33
C VAL A 168 -16.62 8.25 -9.45
N ASP A 169 -16.35 9.26 -10.27
CA ASP A 169 -17.21 9.67 -11.38
C ASP A 169 -17.35 8.58 -12.46
N LYS A 170 -16.36 7.69 -12.62
CA LYS A 170 -16.46 6.52 -13.52
C LYS A 170 -17.42 5.44 -13.02
N TYR A 171 -17.77 5.49 -11.73
CA TYR A 171 -18.54 4.47 -11.05
C TYR A 171 -19.80 5.00 -10.35
N ALA A 172 -20.08 6.30 -10.51
CA ALA A 172 -21.32 6.96 -10.11
C ALA A 172 -22.53 6.52 -10.96
#